data_AF-A0A0X3BQH4-F1
#
_entry.id   AF-A0A0X3BQH4-F1
#
_cell.length_a   1.000
_cell.length_b   1.000
_cell.length_c   1.000
_cell.angle_alpha   90.00
_cell.angle_beta   90.00
_cell.angle_gamma   90.00
#
_symmetry.space_group_name_H-M   'P 1'
#
loop_
_entity.id
_entity.type
_entity.pdbx_description
1 polymer ?
#
loop_
_entity_poly.entity_id
_entity_poly.type
_entity_poly.pdbx_seq_one_letter_code
_entity_poly.pdbx_strand_id
1 'polypeptide(L)'
;MTDTGNSRIQKFNSSGMFVNKWDTKNGLTYIATDPIGGVYAVDSSNNQFWKYDVSGVFLGKWGASGSGDGQFRSPKGIAVDAKGNVYIADSDNKRIQVFSQRGEPLPKASFSSNTTSGHIPLTVQFYDTSTGNPIAWFWTFGDGNTSTEQHPVHIYRTPGNYTVNLTVSTADGSDTLPRPGYITVTRVKGDFNGDGVVDIGDVSRVAYMVVGKAPADPAADFNENGAVDIGDAAKIAYYFVGRIVEL
;
A
#
# COMPACT_ATOMS: atom_id res chain seq x y z
N MET A 1 -26.98 20.64 16.11
CA MET A 1 -26.08 21.45 16.96
C MET A 1 -25.75 20.67 18.21
N THR A 2 -24.48 20.63 18.63
CA THR A 2 -24.09 20.12 19.95
C THR A 2 -24.23 21.23 20.99
N ASP A 3 -24.88 20.93 22.10
CA ASP A 3 -24.93 21.80 23.28
C ASP A 3 -24.12 21.09 24.38
N THR A 4 -22.80 21.25 24.25
CA THR A 4 -21.78 20.57 25.05
C THR A 4 -21.92 20.85 26.54
N GLY A 5 -22.28 22.08 26.92
CA GLY A 5 -22.49 22.48 28.30
C GLY A 5 -23.71 21.81 28.95
N ASN A 6 -24.69 21.40 28.14
CA ASN A 6 -25.91 20.71 28.60
C ASN A 6 -25.96 19.24 28.21
N SER A 7 -24.87 18.68 27.66
CA SER A 7 -24.78 17.29 27.19
C SER A 7 -25.99 16.86 26.35
N ARG A 8 -26.31 17.62 25.30
CA ARG A 8 -27.43 17.28 24.40
C ARG A 8 -27.14 17.64 22.95
N ILE A 9 -27.85 16.98 22.04
CA ILE A 9 -27.90 17.35 20.63
C ILE A 9 -29.26 17.96 20.33
N GLN A 10 -29.25 19.08 19.60
CA GLN A 10 -30.46 19.79 19.17
C GLN A 10 -30.58 19.79 17.65
N LYS A 11 -31.80 19.50 17.17
CA LYS A 11 -32.21 19.52 15.77
C LYS A 11 -33.03 20.76 15.50
N PHE A 12 -32.69 21.45 14.41
CA PHE A 12 -33.42 22.61 13.91
C PHE A 12 -33.85 22.33 12.47
N ASN A 13 -34.92 22.96 12.00
CA ASN A 13 -35.32 22.92 10.59
C ASN A 13 -34.53 23.96 9.78
N SER A 14 -34.75 23.99 8.46
CA SER A 14 -34.06 24.92 7.54
C SER A 14 -34.34 26.40 7.84
N SER A 15 -35.47 26.72 8.48
CA SER A 15 -35.79 28.07 8.96
C SER A 15 -35.16 28.41 10.32
N GLY A 16 -34.36 27.52 10.91
CA GLY A 16 -33.72 27.72 12.21
C GLY A 16 -34.64 27.51 13.43
N MET A 17 -35.85 26.96 13.24
CA MET A 17 -36.75 26.64 14.35
C MET A 17 -36.34 25.32 15.00
N PHE A 18 -36.38 25.28 16.34
CA PHE A 18 -36.13 24.06 17.10
C PHE A 18 -37.18 22.99 16.76
N VAL A 19 -36.71 21.78 16.46
CA VAL A 19 -37.56 20.63 16.10
C VAL A 19 -37.56 19.60 17.22
N ASN A 20 -36.37 19.21 17.67
CA ASN A 20 -36.23 18.18 18.70
C ASN A 20 -34.87 18.27 19.41
N LYS A 21 -34.76 17.68 20.59
CA LYS A 21 -33.50 17.44 21.31
C LYS A 21 -33.45 16.00 21.80
N TRP A 22 -32.24 15.51 21.97
CA TRP A 22 -31.99 14.30 22.74
C TRP A 22 -30.78 14.50 23.63
N ASP A 23 -30.94 14.09 24.89
CA ASP A 23 -29.88 14.17 25.88
C ASP A 23 -28.85 13.08 25.60
N THR A 24 -27.59 13.45 25.71
CA THR A 24 -26.46 12.55 25.47
C THR A 24 -25.79 12.31 26.81
N LYS A 25 -25.51 11.05 27.14
CA LYS A 25 -25.00 10.70 28.48
C LYS A 25 -23.65 11.36 28.82
N ASN A 26 -22.91 11.83 27.82
CA ASN A 26 -21.60 12.48 27.93
C ASN A 26 -21.55 13.79 27.13
N GLY A 27 -20.58 14.65 27.45
CA GLY A 27 -20.31 15.93 26.75
C GLY A 27 -19.74 15.71 25.35
N LEU A 28 -20.61 15.35 24.39
CA LEU A 28 -20.23 15.17 22.99
C LEU A 28 -19.82 16.50 22.36
N THR A 29 -18.64 16.53 21.75
CA THR A 29 -17.94 17.75 21.35
C THR A 29 -18.19 18.13 19.89
N TYR A 30 -18.21 17.14 18.99
CA TYR A 30 -18.34 17.36 17.54
C TYR A 30 -19.43 16.45 16.97
N ILE A 31 -20.12 16.89 15.90
CA ILE A 31 -21.14 16.11 15.20
C ILE A 31 -21.00 16.18 13.69
N ALA A 32 -21.45 15.13 13.01
CA ALA A 32 -21.67 15.08 11.57
C ALA A 32 -22.94 14.28 11.27
N THR A 33 -23.49 14.45 10.08
CA THR A 33 -24.65 13.70 9.61
C THR A 33 -24.34 13.01 8.30
N ASP A 34 -24.80 11.77 8.14
CA ASP A 34 -24.76 11.08 6.85
C ASP A 34 -25.94 11.51 5.94
N PRO A 35 -25.92 11.19 4.63
CA PRO A 35 -26.98 11.56 3.69
C PRO A 35 -28.36 10.94 3.98
N ILE A 36 -28.43 9.88 4.78
CA ILE A 36 -29.68 9.19 5.13
C ILE A 36 -30.23 9.60 6.51
N GLY A 37 -29.59 10.60 7.15
CA GLY A 37 -30.05 11.22 8.39
C GLY A 37 -29.49 10.60 9.67
N GLY A 38 -28.51 9.69 9.58
CA GLY A 38 -27.75 9.21 10.72
C GLY A 38 -26.90 10.33 11.31
N VAL A 39 -26.87 10.42 12.64
CA VAL A 39 -26.13 11.45 13.38
C VAL A 39 -24.95 10.81 14.08
N TYR A 40 -23.75 11.27 13.75
CA TYR A 40 -22.52 10.84 14.40
C TYR A 40 -22.01 11.92 15.32
N ALA A 41 -21.44 11.52 16.46
CA ALA A 41 -20.93 12.44 17.45
C ALA A 41 -19.65 11.93 18.09
N VAL A 42 -18.72 12.83 18.40
CA VAL A 42 -17.46 12.50 19.06
C VAL A 42 -17.57 12.74 20.57
N ASP A 43 -17.18 11.74 21.33
CA ASP A 43 -16.94 11.80 22.76
C ASP A 43 -15.43 11.89 22.99
N SER A 44 -14.89 13.12 22.94
CA SER A 44 -13.44 13.36 23.10
C SER A 44 -12.92 12.93 24.46
N SER A 45 -13.76 12.96 25.51
CA SER A 45 -13.37 12.60 26.86
C SER A 45 -13.14 11.09 27.01
N ASN A 46 -13.90 10.28 26.27
CA ASN A 46 -13.78 8.82 26.28
C ASN A 46 -13.04 8.25 25.07
N ASN A 47 -12.48 9.09 24.20
CA ASN A 47 -11.84 8.67 22.95
C ASN A 47 -12.76 7.77 22.10
N GLN A 48 -14.01 8.20 21.93
CA GLN A 48 -15.07 7.43 21.25
C GLN A 48 -15.82 8.29 20.24
N PHE A 49 -16.52 7.64 19.32
CA PHE A 49 -17.58 8.25 18.52
C PHE A 49 -18.82 7.37 18.52
N TRP A 50 -19.99 8.01 18.50
CA TRP A 50 -21.28 7.39 18.69
C TRP A 50 -22.14 7.67 17.46
N LYS A 51 -23.10 6.78 17.18
CA LYS A 51 -24.08 6.92 16.11
C LYS A 51 -25.49 6.89 16.69
N TYR A 52 -26.33 7.75 16.14
CA TYR A 52 -27.75 7.84 16.42
C TYR A 52 -28.55 7.85 15.11
N ASP A 53 -29.81 7.45 15.18
CA ASP A 53 -30.75 7.67 14.07
C ASP A 53 -31.27 9.11 14.03
N VAL A 54 -32.06 9.43 13.00
CA VAL A 54 -32.64 10.76 12.77
C VAL A 54 -33.63 11.21 13.86
N SER A 55 -34.11 10.27 14.66
CA SER A 55 -35.03 10.46 15.78
C SER A 55 -34.29 10.62 17.13
N GLY A 56 -32.97 10.43 17.14
CA GLY A 56 -32.14 10.51 18.34
C GLY A 56 -31.97 9.18 19.09
N VAL A 57 -32.37 8.05 18.50
CA VAL A 57 -32.16 6.72 19.09
C VAL A 57 -30.69 6.34 18.94
N PHE A 58 -30.07 5.92 20.04
CA PHE A 58 -28.68 5.45 20.03
C PHE A 58 -28.54 4.12 19.29
N LEU A 59 -27.66 4.07 18.30
CA LEU A 59 -27.41 2.89 17.46
C LEU A 59 -26.12 2.15 17.81
N GLY A 60 -25.11 2.87 18.32
CA GLY A 60 -23.82 2.25 18.66
C GLY A 60 -22.74 3.26 19.02
N LYS A 61 -21.63 2.73 19.54
CA LYS A 61 -20.42 3.49 19.83
C LYS A 61 -19.19 2.66 19.50
N TRP A 62 -18.14 3.35 19.07
CA TRP A 62 -16.86 2.77 18.70
C TRP A 62 -15.74 3.67 19.23
N GLY A 63 -14.54 3.11 19.35
CA GLY A 63 -13.39 3.82 19.88
C GLY A 63 -12.93 3.30 21.24
N ALA A 64 -11.62 3.33 21.43
CA ALA A 64 -10.94 3.14 22.70
C ALA A 64 -9.73 4.07 22.78
N SER A 65 -9.19 4.31 23.97
CA SER A 65 -7.94 5.06 24.12
C SER A 65 -6.76 4.27 23.53
N GLY A 66 -5.92 4.92 22.72
CA GLY A 66 -4.70 4.31 22.20
C GLY A 66 -4.30 4.85 20.83
N SER A 67 -3.45 4.11 20.13
CA SER A 67 -2.88 4.48 18.82
C SER A 67 -3.04 3.41 17.74
N GLY A 68 -3.64 2.26 18.06
CA GLY A 68 -3.99 1.21 17.09
C GLY A 68 -5.26 1.53 16.30
N ASP A 69 -5.64 0.66 15.36
CA ASP A 69 -6.85 0.85 14.55
C ASP A 69 -8.10 0.86 15.42
N GLY A 70 -8.99 1.83 15.18
CA GLY A 70 -10.17 2.04 16.02
C GLY A 70 -9.88 2.61 17.40
N GLN A 71 -8.62 2.96 17.72
CA GLN A 71 -8.24 3.66 18.93
C GLN A 71 -7.95 5.13 18.67
N PHE A 72 -8.26 6.00 19.62
CA PHE A 72 -8.08 7.44 19.49
C PHE A 72 -7.35 8.04 20.70
N ARG A 73 -6.80 9.23 20.47
CA ARG A 73 -6.26 10.11 21.49
C ARG A 73 -6.69 11.54 21.17
N SER A 74 -7.60 12.06 21.98
CA SER A 74 -8.17 13.41 21.83
C SER A 74 -8.79 13.60 20.43
N PRO A 75 -9.81 12.81 20.05
CA PRO A 75 -10.48 13.01 18.76
C PRO A 75 -11.23 14.36 18.77
N LYS A 76 -10.97 15.23 17.78
CA LYS A 76 -11.48 16.61 17.76
C LYS A 76 -12.27 17.00 16.51
N GLY A 77 -12.63 16.04 15.67
CA GLY A 77 -13.35 16.33 14.45
C GLY A 77 -13.99 15.08 13.88
N ILE A 78 -15.13 15.29 13.25
CA ILE A 78 -15.86 14.25 12.55
C ILE A 78 -16.46 14.80 11.26
N ALA A 79 -16.35 14.04 10.18
CA ALA A 79 -17.01 14.31 8.92
C ALA A 79 -17.54 13.00 8.33
N VAL A 80 -18.55 13.08 7.48
CA VAL A 80 -19.11 11.92 6.80
C VAL A 80 -19.20 12.22 5.31
N ASP A 81 -18.74 11.29 4.46
CA ASP A 81 -18.83 11.44 3.01
C ASP A 81 -20.20 11.01 2.44
N ALA A 82 -20.38 11.16 1.13
CA ALA A 82 -21.62 10.77 0.45
C ALA A 82 -21.89 9.26 0.44
N LYS A 83 -20.88 8.42 0.69
CA LYS A 83 -21.01 6.96 0.84
C LYS A 83 -21.30 6.57 2.30
N GLY A 84 -21.28 7.52 3.23
CA GLY A 84 -21.47 7.32 4.66
C GLY A 84 -20.20 6.89 5.41
N ASN A 85 -19.02 7.01 4.80
CA ASN A 85 -17.76 6.76 5.51
C ASN A 85 -17.50 7.90 6.50
N VAL A 86 -17.08 7.53 7.71
CA VAL A 86 -16.91 8.45 8.84
C VAL A 86 -15.42 8.74 9.02
N TYR A 87 -15.04 10.00 8.94
CA TYR A 87 -13.67 10.48 9.10
C TYR A 87 -13.53 11.08 10.48
N ILE A 88 -12.60 10.57 11.29
CA ILE A 88 -12.34 11.07 12.64
C ILE A 88 -10.93 11.67 12.69
N ALA A 89 -10.84 12.92 13.16
CA ALA A 89 -9.57 13.59 13.41
C ALA A 89 -8.98 13.18 14.76
N ASP A 90 -8.08 12.20 14.72
CA ASP A 90 -7.38 11.61 15.87
C ASP A 90 -6.14 12.46 16.22
N SER A 91 -6.41 13.61 16.85
CA SER A 91 -5.51 14.76 16.83
C SER A 91 -4.16 14.52 17.50
N ASP A 92 -4.13 13.85 18.64
CA ASP A 92 -2.86 13.63 19.35
C ASP A 92 -2.04 12.49 18.72
N ASN A 93 -2.70 11.56 18.01
CA ASN A 93 -2.02 10.57 17.16
C ASN A 93 -1.65 11.12 15.78
N LYS A 94 -1.99 12.39 15.48
CA LYS A 94 -1.65 13.10 14.25
C LYS A 94 -2.11 12.37 12.98
N ARG A 95 -3.29 11.75 13.04
CA ARG A 95 -3.85 11.00 11.90
C ARG A 95 -5.34 11.28 11.72
N ILE A 96 -5.83 10.94 10.54
CA ILE A 96 -7.26 10.75 10.29
C ILE A 96 -7.49 9.25 10.19
N GLN A 97 -8.49 8.75 10.90
CA GLN A 97 -8.99 7.38 10.70
C GLN A 97 -10.34 7.44 10.00
N VAL A 98 -10.57 6.48 9.11
CA VAL A 98 -11.81 6.38 8.32
C VAL A 98 -12.52 5.09 8.69
N PHE A 99 -13.82 5.16 8.92
CA PHE A 99 -14.66 4.06 9.34
C PHE A 99 -15.84 3.88 8.39
N SER A 100 -16.32 2.65 8.27
CA SER A 100 -17.56 2.33 7.59
C SER A 100 -18.77 2.86 8.37
N GLN A 101 -19.95 2.81 7.75
CA GLN A 101 -21.21 3.14 8.45
C GLN A 101 -21.51 2.23 9.64
N ARG A 102 -20.89 1.05 9.72
CA ARG A 102 -20.97 0.09 10.82
C ARG A 102 -19.97 0.39 11.95
N GLY A 103 -19.09 1.37 11.74
CA GLY A 103 -18.07 1.78 12.70
C GLY A 103 -16.80 0.93 12.69
N GLU A 104 -16.61 0.11 11.64
CA GLU A 104 -15.38 -0.66 11.44
C GLU A 104 -14.34 0.17 10.68
N PRO A 105 -13.04 0.12 11.05
CA PRO A 105 -11.98 0.80 10.30
C PRO A 105 -11.95 0.37 8.83
N LEU A 106 -11.86 1.33 7.92
CA LEU A 106 -11.61 1.03 6.50
C LEU A 106 -10.12 0.75 6.29
N PRO A 107 -9.78 -0.21 5.42
CA PRO A 107 -8.39 -0.53 5.16
C PRO A 107 -7.68 0.63 4.47
N LYS A 108 -6.40 0.78 4.75
CA LYS A 108 -5.49 1.65 4.01
C LYS A 108 -4.27 0.84 3.59
N ALA A 109 -4.14 0.63 2.29
CA ALA A 109 -3.07 -0.17 1.71
C ALA A 109 -1.71 0.51 1.97
N SER A 110 -0.76 -0.26 2.49
CA SER A 110 0.63 0.16 2.66
C SER A 110 1.54 -1.05 2.67
N PHE A 111 2.72 -0.92 2.08
CA PHE A 111 3.73 -1.98 2.09
C PHE A 111 5.15 -1.42 1.95
N SER A 112 6.10 -2.29 2.29
CA SER A 112 7.54 -2.14 2.05
C SER A 112 8.13 -3.42 1.46
N SER A 113 9.40 -3.37 1.07
CA SER A 113 10.20 -4.54 0.68
C SER A 113 11.58 -4.51 1.31
N ASN A 114 12.27 -5.65 1.35
CA ASN A 114 13.66 -5.73 1.81
C ASN A 114 14.66 -5.11 0.82
N THR A 115 14.33 -5.11 -0.47
CA THR A 115 15.10 -4.47 -1.54
C THR A 115 14.17 -3.92 -2.62
N THR A 116 14.62 -2.87 -3.29
CA THR A 116 13.95 -2.28 -4.47
C THR A 116 14.78 -2.40 -5.74
N SER A 117 15.98 -2.98 -5.66
CA SER A 117 16.80 -3.20 -6.85
C SER A 117 17.79 -4.35 -6.70
N GLY A 118 18.19 -4.92 -7.83
CA GLY A 118 19.26 -5.91 -7.88
C GLY A 118 19.34 -6.62 -9.21
N HIS A 119 20.17 -7.65 -9.27
CA HIS A 119 20.36 -8.45 -10.46
C HIS A 119 19.41 -9.66 -10.48
N ILE A 120 19.07 -10.13 -11.68
CA ILE A 120 18.37 -11.40 -11.84
C ILE A 120 19.20 -12.58 -11.33
N PRO A 121 18.57 -13.64 -10.76
CA PRO A 121 17.21 -13.63 -10.24
C PRO A 121 17.12 -12.80 -8.94
N LEU A 122 16.27 -11.76 -8.93
CA LEU A 122 16.10 -10.92 -7.75
C LEU A 122 14.96 -11.47 -6.89
N THR A 123 15.30 -12.01 -5.73
CA THR A 123 14.33 -12.42 -4.71
C THR A 123 13.99 -11.24 -3.82
N VAL A 124 12.71 -10.85 -3.78
CA VAL A 124 12.20 -9.72 -2.98
C VAL A 124 11.19 -10.25 -1.97
N GLN A 125 11.42 -9.94 -0.70
CA GLN A 125 10.44 -10.12 0.37
C GLN A 125 9.62 -8.84 0.49
N PHE A 126 8.29 -8.96 0.38
CA PHE A 126 7.36 -7.87 0.63
C PHE A 126 6.77 -7.97 2.03
N TYR A 127 6.55 -6.81 2.65
CA TYR A 127 5.91 -6.71 3.95
C TYR A 127 4.66 -5.83 3.85
N ASP A 128 3.48 -6.41 4.04
CA ASP A 128 2.29 -5.63 4.36
C ASP A 128 2.50 -4.78 5.62
N THR A 129 2.10 -3.52 5.52
CA THR A 129 2.07 -2.54 6.62
C THR A 129 0.73 -1.79 6.61
N SER A 130 -0.28 -2.37 5.96
CA SER A 130 -1.60 -1.78 5.83
C SER A 130 -2.27 -1.65 7.19
N THR A 131 -3.11 -0.62 7.31
CA THR A 131 -3.94 -0.40 8.50
C THR A 131 -5.40 -0.69 8.17
N GLY A 132 -6.26 -0.69 9.19
CA GLY A 132 -7.68 -0.94 9.09
C GLY A 132 -8.04 -2.42 9.14
N ASN A 133 -7.26 -3.24 9.85
CA ASN A 133 -7.51 -4.67 10.06
C ASN A 133 -7.88 -5.47 8.78
N PRO A 134 -7.04 -5.47 7.74
CA PRO A 134 -7.31 -6.21 6.50
C PRO A 134 -7.43 -7.71 6.76
N ILE A 135 -8.31 -8.37 6.01
CA ILE A 135 -8.57 -9.82 6.08
C ILE A 135 -8.17 -10.56 4.79
N ALA A 136 -7.84 -9.82 3.73
CA ALA A 136 -7.41 -10.38 2.44
C ALA A 136 -6.42 -9.43 1.74
N TRP A 137 -5.47 -10.01 1.01
CA TRP A 137 -4.44 -9.31 0.24
C TRP A 137 -4.46 -9.80 -1.21
N PHE A 138 -4.18 -8.91 -2.14
CA PHE A 138 -3.95 -9.24 -3.54
C PHE A 138 -2.82 -8.39 -4.09
N TRP A 139 -1.75 -9.05 -4.50
CA TRP A 139 -0.55 -8.44 -5.04
C TRP A 139 -0.48 -8.64 -6.54
N THR A 140 -0.06 -7.60 -7.27
CA THR A 140 0.44 -7.73 -8.64
C THR A 140 1.86 -7.20 -8.68
N PHE A 141 2.82 -8.01 -9.14
CA PHE A 141 4.24 -7.65 -9.12
C PHE A 141 4.70 -6.90 -10.38
N GLY A 142 3.83 -6.72 -11.37
CA GLY A 142 4.13 -5.99 -12.61
C GLY A 142 4.80 -6.82 -13.70
N ASP A 143 5.09 -8.10 -13.44
CA ASP A 143 5.66 -9.09 -14.37
C ASP A 143 4.65 -10.14 -14.84
N GLY A 144 3.37 -9.96 -14.49
CA GLY A 144 2.28 -10.91 -14.75
C GLY A 144 2.00 -11.89 -13.61
N ASN A 145 2.87 -11.97 -12.59
CA ASN A 145 2.65 -12.81 -11.41
C ASN A 145 1.87 -12.07 -10.32
N THR A 146 1.20 -12.85 -9.47
CA THR A 146 0.34 -12.37 -8.38
C THR A 146 0.52 -13.18 -7.09
N SER A 147 0.09 -12.65 -5.95
CA SER A 147 0.00 -13.40 -4.69
C SER A 147 -1.20 -12.95 -3.85
N THR A 148 -1.67 -13.82 -2.95
CA THR A 148 -2.70 -13.52 -1.95
C THR A 148 -2.18 -13.62 -0.51
N GLU A 149 -0.89 -13.87 -0.32
CA GLU A 149 -0.26 -13.91 1.00
C GLU A 149 -0.12 -12.49 1.58
N GLN A 150 -0.12 -12.36 2.91
CA GLN A 150 0.09 -11.08 3.57
C GLN A 150 1.53 -10.56 3.37
N HIS A 151 2.54 -11.44 3.44
CA HIS A 151 3.95 -11.09 3.32
C HIS A 151 4.64 -11.98 2.26
N PRO A 152 4.33 -11.80 0.96
CA PRO A 152 4.83 -12.71 -0.07
C PRO A 152 6.33 -12.53 -0.34
N VAL A 153 6.96 -13.62 -0.77
CA VAL A 153 8.26 -13.60 -1.46
C VAL A 153 8.02 -13.74 -2.95
N HIS A 154 8.66 -12.90 -3.75
CA HIS A 154 8.59 -12.98 -5.22
C HIS A 154 9.97 -12.97 -5.85
N ILE A 155 10.14 -13.68 -6.97
CA ILE A 155 11.42 -13.76 -7.70
C ILE A 155 11.24 -13.16 -9.09
N TYR A 156 11.93 -12.05 -9.35
CA TYR A 156 12.01 -11.46 -10.69
C TYR A 156 13.14 -12.10 -11.49
N ARG A 157 12.80 -12.69 -12.64
CA ARG A 157 13.74 -13.44 -13.49
C ARG A 157 14.17 -12.70 -14.75
N THR A 158 13.49 -11.61 -15.08
CA THR A 158 13.78 -10.78 -16.25
C THR A 158 14.16 -9.38 -15.79
N PRO A 159 15.17 -8.74 -16.43
CA PRO A 159 15.42 -7.32 -16.22
C PRO A 159 14.19 -6.49 -16.58
N GLY A 160 13.94 -5.43 -15.82
CA GLY A 160 12.76 -4.60 -16.01
C GLY A 160 12.54 -3.62 -14.87
N ASN A 161 11.63 -2.68 -15.09
CA ASN A 161 11.14 -1.78 -14.06
C ASN A 161 9.67 -2.13 -13.76
N TYR A 162 9.41 -2.59 -12.54
CA TYR A 162 8.16 -3.25 -12.18
C TYR A 162 7.31 -2.39 -11.26
N THR A 163 6.04 -2.23 -11.65
CA THR A 163 5.02 -1.58 -10.82
C THR A 163 4.39 -2.62 -9.90
N VAL A 164 4.52 -2.41 -8.59
CA VAL A 164 3.92 -3.31 -7.58
C VAL A 164 2.65 -2.68 -7.06
N ASN A 165 1.55 -3.43 -7.08
CA ASN A 165 0.28 -3.00 -6.48
C ASN A 165 -0.09 -3.96 -5.35
N LEU A 166 -0.52 -3.39 -4.23
CA LEU A 166 -1.19 -4.13 -3.16
C LEU A 166 -2.64 -3.66 -3.07
N THR A 167 -3.57 -4.60 -3.13
CA THR A 167 -4.97 -4.39 -2.72
C THR A 167 -5.22 -5.12 -1.42
N VAL A 168 -5.72 -4.41 -0.42
CA VAL A 168 -6.19 -4.99 0.84
C VAL A 168 -7.69 -4.83 0.97
N SER A 169 -8.36 -5.82 1.55
CA SER A 169 -9.81 -5.81 1.74
C SER A 169 -10.20 -6.19 3.16
N THR A 170 -11.31 -5.61 3.62
CA THR A 170 -12.08 -5.98 4.81
C THR A 170 -13.49 -6.38 4.39
N ALA A 171 -14.34 -6.75 5.33
CA ALA A 171 -15.76 -6.97 5.06
C ALA A 171 -16.51 -5.69 4.63
N ASP A 172 -15.97 -4.51 4.95
CA ASP A 172 -16.63 -3.21 4.74
C ASP A 172 -15.99 -2.35 3.64
N GLY A 173 -14.87 -2.78 3.06
CA GLY A 173 -14.25 -2.05 1.96
C GLY A 173 -12.90 -2.60 1.53
N SER A 174 -12.28 -1.90 0.60
CA SER A 174 -10.97 -2.23 0.07
C SER A 174 -10.20 -0.95 -0.26
N ASP A 175 -8.87 -1.04 -0.22
CA ASP A 175 -7.97 0.00 -0.69
C ASP A 175 -6.84 -0.59 -1.52
N THR A 176 -6.35 0.17 -2.49
CA THR A 176 -5.28 -0.25 -3.40
C THR A 176 -4.18 0.79 -3.43
N LEU A 177 -2.96 0.36 -3.12
CA LEU A 177 -1.75 1.16 -3.25
C LEU A 177 -0.93 0.71 -4.46
N PRO A 178 -0.92 1.48 -5.55
CA PRO A 178 0.05 1.29 -6.62
C PRO A 178 1.39 1.97 -6.29
N ARG A 179 2.51 1.28 -6.54
CA ARG A 179 3.86 1.86 -6.55
C ARG A 179 4.50 1.67 -7.93
N PRO A 180 4.36 2.65 -8.84
CA PRO A 180 4.98 2.60 -10.16
C PRO A 180 6.50 2.47 -10.08
N GLY A 181 7.06 1.51 -10.83
CA GLY A 181 8.50 1.27 -10.91
C GLY A 181 9.18 1.03 -9.56
N TYR A 182 8.49 0.36 -8.64
CA TYR A 182 8.97 0.13 -7.28
C TYR A 182 10.19 -0.81 -7.22
N ILE A 183 10.25 -1.80 -8.12
CA ILE A 183 11.36 -2.74 -8.21
C ILE A 183 12.09 -2.56 -9.55
N THR A 184 13.39 -2.29 -9.49
CA THR A 184 14.26 -2.22 -10.67
C THR A 184 15.19 -3.42 -10.72
N VAL A 185 15.03 -4.24 -11.74
CA VAL A 185 15.84 -5.46 -11.91
C VAL A 185 16.72 -5.27 -13.13
N THR A 186 18.00 -5.51 -12.96
CA THR A 186 18.99 -5.46 -14.04
C THR A 186 19.64 -6.82 -14.23
N ARG A 187 20.48 -6.93 -15.25
CA ARG A 187 21.41 -8.04 -15.40
C ARG A 187 22.80 -7.58 -15.01
N VAL A 188 23.64 -8.48 -14.52
CA VAL A 188 25.08 -8.17 -14.43
C VAL A 188 25.58 -7.98 -15.87
N LYS A 189 26.22 -6.84 -16.16
CA LYS A 189 26.77 -6.59 -17.50
C LYS A 189 27.85 -7.64 -17.76
N GLY A 190 27.66 -8.48 -18.77
CA GLY A 190 28.58 -9.56 -19.13
C GLY A 190 28.12 -10.95 -18.68
N ASP A 191 27.14 -11.04 -17.79
CA ASP A 191 26.55 -12.30 -17.32
C ASP A 191 25.39 -12.67 -18.26
N PHE A 192 25.70 -13.37 -19.35
CA PHE A 192 24.72 -13.78 -20.36
C PHE A 192 24.07 -15.13 -20.05
N ASN A 193 24.57 -15.87 -19.06
CA ASN A 193 24.01 -17.15 -18.62
C ASN A 193 23.01 -17.00 -17.44
N GLY A 194 23.05 -15.88 -16.71
CA GLY A 194 22.16 -15.53 -15.59
C GLY A 194 22.53 -16.14 -14.23
N ASP A 195 23.78 -16.54 -14.03
CA ASP A 195 24.28 -17.16 -12.79
C ASP A 195 24.78 -16.15 -11.75
N GLY A 196 24.82 -14.87 -12.10
CA GLY A 196 25.25 -13.76 -11.24
C GLY A 196 26.74 -13.47 -11.27
N VAL A 197 27.53 -14.18 -12.08
CA VAL A 197 28.96 -13.93 -12.29
C VAL A 197 29.27 -13.72 -13.78
N VAL A 198 30.44 -13.16 -14.09
CA VAL A 198 30.93 -13.03 -15.47
C VAL A 198 32.05 -14.05 -15.66
N ASP A 199 31.80 -15.10 -16.44
CA ASP A 199 32.68 -16.25 -16.61
C ASP A 199 32.68 -16.85 -18.04
N ILE A 200 33.28 -18.03 -18.19
CA ILE A 200 33.40 -18.72 -19.49
C ILE A 200 32.04 -19.23 -20.02
N GLY A 201 31.07 -19.45 -19.14
CA GLY A 201 29.69 -19.77 -19.51
C GLY A 201 29.04 -18.63 -20.28
N ASP A 202 29.38 -17.38 -19.97
CA ASP A 202 28.88 -16.21 -20.67
C ASP A 202 29.47 -16.04 -22.06
N VAL A 203 30.78 -16.24 -22.18
CA VAL A 203 31.48 -16.30 -23.47
C VAL A 203 30.82 -17.32 -24.38
N SER A 204 30.53 -18.50 -23.82
CA SER A 204 29.85 -19.59 -24.54
C SER A 204 28.45 -19.17 -24.97
N ARG A 205 27.72 -18.45 -24.12
CA ARG A 205 26.37 -17.99 -24.43
C ARG A 205 26.34 -16.95 -25.56
N VAL A 206 27.26 -15.98 -25.53
CA VAL A 206 27.41 -15.01 -26.63
C VAL A 206 27.79 -15.71 -27.91
N ALA A 207 28.75 -16.64 -27.89
CA ALA A 207 29.10 -17.45 -29.06
C ALA A 207 27.90 -18.21 -29.65
N TYR A 208 27.01 -18.75 -28.80
CA TYR A 208 25.75 -19.38 -29.24
C TYR A 208 24.80 -18.40 -29.93
N MET A 209 24.75 -17.13 -29.51
CA MET A 209 23.97 -16.09 -30.20
C MET A 209 24.57 -15.80 -31.59
N VAL A 210 25.90 -15.67 -31.68
CA VAL A 210 26.61 -15.40 -32.94
C VAL A 210 26.33 -16.48 -33.99
N VAL A 211 26.29 -17.75 -33.59
CA VAL A 211 26.00 -18.88 -34.51
C VAL A 211 24.49 -19.13 -34.72
N GLY A 212 23.61 -18.23 -34.25
CA GLY A 212 22.16 -18.31 -34.44
C GLY A 212 21.49 -19.45 -33.66
N LYS A 213 22.14 -19.98 -32.62
CA LYS A 213 21.59 -21.03 -31.74
C LYS A 213 20.81 -20.47 -30.55
N ALA A 214 20.89 -19.16 -30.32
CA ALA A 214 20.05 -18.41 -29.40
C ALA A 214 19.65 -17.07 -30.05
N PRO A 215 18.52 -16.46 -29.64
CA PRO A 215 18.18 -15.11 -30.09
C PRO A 215 19.29 -14.12 -29.76
N ALA A 216 19.58 -13.20 -30.68
CA ALA A 216 20.54 -12.13 -30.43
C ALA A 216 20.02 -11.20 -29.34
N ASP A 217 20.83 -10.99 -28.31
CA ASP A 217 20.62 -9.98 -27.28
C ASP A 217 21.47 -8.75 -27.64
N PRO A 218 20.89 -7.58 -27.96
CA PRO A 218 21.68 -6.38 -28.26
C PRO A 218 22.61 -5.96 -27.12
N ALA A 219 22.33 -6.36 -25.88
CA ALA A 219 23.23 -6.12 -24.76
C ALA A 219 24.52 -6.97 -24.82
N ALA A 220 24.57 -7.96 -25.72
CA ALA A 220 25.74 -8.80 -25.99
C ALA A 220 26.78 -8.13 -26.89
N ASP A 221 26.48 -6.98 -27.50
CA ASP A 221 27.50 -6.13 -28.14
C ASP A 221 28.36 -5.46 -27.05
N PHE A 222 29.32 -6.24 -26.54
CA PHE A 222 30.21 -5.86 -25.46
C PHE A 222 31.34 -4.97 -25.96
N ASN A 223 31.71 -5.13 -27.24
CA ASN A 223 32.76 -4.36 -27.87
C ASN A 223 32.30 -2.99 -28.41
N GLU A 224 30.97 -2.75 -28.42
CA GLU A 224 30.29 -1.53 -28.82
C GLU A 224 30.49 -1.19 -30.32
N ASN A 225 30.61 -2.23 -31.17
CA ASN A 225 30.77 -2.07 -32.62
C ASN A 225 29.43 -2.06 -33.39
N GLY A 226 28.30 -2.24 -32.70
CA GLY A 226 26.96 -2.27 -33.27
C GLY A 226 26.47 -3.64 -33.74
N ALA A 227 27.23 -4.71 -33.49
CA ALA A 227 26.88 -6.08 -33.86
C ALA A 227 27.19 -7.06 -32.73
N VAL A 228 26.39 -8.14 -32.62
CA VAL A 228 26.72 -9.27 -31.73
C VAL A 228 27.56 -10.27 -32.52
N ASP A 229 28.86 -10.29 -32.28
CA ASP A 229 29.84 -11.09 -33.00
C ASP A 229 30.88 -11.77 -32.08
N ILE A 230 31.84 -12.47 -32.68
CA ILE A 230 32.85 -13.23 -31.91
C ILE A 230 33.80 -12.31 -31.12
N GLY A 231 33.93 -11.04 -31.54
CA GLY A 231 34.69 -10.01 -30.83
C GLY A 231 34.08 -9.69 -29.47
N ASP A 232 32.77 -9.81 -29.31
CA ASP A 232 32.10 -9.64 -28.01
C ASP A 232 32.44 -10.76 -27.04
N ALA A 233 32.34 -12.01 -27.51
CA ALA A 233 32.74 -13.18 -26.74
C ALA A 233 34.22 -13.08 -26.32
N ALA A 234 35.10 -12.64 -27.22
CA ALA A 234 36.50 -12.41 -26.92
C ALA A 234 36.73 -11.30 -25.88
N LYS A 235 35.97 -10.20 -25.93
CA LYS A 235 36.07 -9.09 -24.97
C LYS A 235 35.58 -9.49 -23.57
N ILE A 236 34.53 -10.30 -23.47
CA ILE A 236 34.06 -10.89 -22.21
C ILE A 236 35.13 -11.83 -21.64
N ALA A 237 35.71 -12.69 -22.48
CA ALA A 237 36.80 -13.59 -22.09
C ALA A 237 38.01 -12.80 -21.56
N TYR A 238 38.41 -11.72 -22.23
CA TYR A 238 39.50 -10.85 -21.78
C TYR A 238 39.19 -10.16 -20.45
N TYR A 239 37.96 -9.67 -20.27
CA TYR A 239 37.51 -9.03 -19.03
C TYR A 239 37.59 -9.97 -17.83
N PHE A 240 37.19 -11.23 -18.00
CA PHE A 240 37.30 -12.26 -16.96
C PHE A 240 38.76 -12.68 -16.71
N VAL A 241 39.54 -12.96 -17.76
CA VAL A 241 40.95 -13.38 -17.61
C VAL A 241 41.79 -12.30 -16.92
N GLY A 242 41.57 -11.01 -17.24
CA GLY A 242 42.26 -9.89 -16.60
C GLY A 242 42.04 -9.80 -15.09
N ARG A 243 40.90 -10.28 -14.57
CA ARG A 243 40.63 -10.34 -13.11
C ARG A 243 41.34 -11.49 -12.39
N ILE A 244 41.73 -12.55 -13.10
CA ILE A 244 42.48 -13.67 -12.51
C ILE A 244 43.94 -13.30 -12.24
N VAL A 245 44.51 -12.35 -13.00
CA VAL A 245 45.93 -11.97 -12.90
C VAL A 245 46.22 -11.04 -11.70
N GLU A 246 45.20 -10.52 -11.04
CA GLU A 246 45.31 -9.63 -9.87
C GLU A 246 45.11 -10.33 -8.51
N LEU A 247 44.99 -11.66 -8.48
CA LEU A 247 44.93 -12.51 -7.27
C LEU A 247 46.22 -13.30 -7.08
#